data_AF-A0A094W5U2-F1
#
_entry.id   AF-A0A094W5U2-F1
#
_cell.length_a   1.000
_cell.length_b   1.000
_cell.length_c   1.000
_cell.angle_alpha   90.00
_cell.angle_beta   90.00
_cell.angle_gamma   90.00
#
_symmetry.space_group_name_H-M   'P 1'
#
loop_
_entity.id
_entity.type
_entity.pdbx_description
1 polymer ?
#
loop_
_entity_poly.entity_id
_entity_poly.type
_entity_poly.pdbx_seq_one_letter_code
_entity_poly.pdbx_strand_id
1 'polypeptide(L)'
;MRLLKLLYLSGRAALLEYGCLITGDRYIAMKLGPVLSNVYDRIKEGEWGGRIRTIKYDARLIGPELTGPLSEAGVNLLDEVSRFCQTYDHWNLSDLTHELPEWGETPRNQDIPVERILDTLRKSSKEIKETAEEARDETFFEEVFSDS
;
A
#
# COMPACT_ATOMS: atom_id res chain seq x y z
N MET A 1 -3.38 1.08 -12.45
CA MET A 1 -2.88 -0.25 -12.03
C MET A 1 -1.49 -0.13 -11.43
N ARG A 2 -0.47 0.34 -12.16
CA ARG A 2 0.91 0.44 -11.65
C ARG A 2 1.02 1.14 -10.30
N LEU A 3 0.47 2.37 -10.18
CA LEU A 3 0.50 3.13 -8.92
C LEU A 3 -0.04 2.33 -7.72
N LEU A 4 -1.21 1.70 -7.87
CA LEU A 4 -1.81 0.88 -6.82
C LEU A 4 -0.92 -0.29 -6.40
N LYS A 5 -0.22 -0.91 -7.36
CA LYS A 5 0.67 -2.04 -7.10
C LYS A 5 1.93 -1.63 -6.37
N LEU A 6 2.55 -0.53 -6.79
CA LEU A 6 3.72 0.01 -6.11
C LEU A 6 3.38 0.42 -4.69
N LEU A 7 2.29 1.18 -4.48
CA LEU A 7 1.87 1.61 -3.15
C LEU A 7 1.56 0.42 -2.22
N TYR A 8 0.90 -0.61 -2.75
CA TYR A 8 0.63 -1.81 -1.95
C TYR A 8 1.92 -2.55 -1.57
N LEU A 9 2.82 -2.76 -2.54
CA LEU A 9 4.10 -3.45 -2.30
C LEU A 9 4.99 -2.67 -1.33
N SER A 10 5.01 -1.34 -1.42
CA SER A 10 5.74 -0.49 -0.47
C SER A 10 5.12 -0.57 0.93
N GLY A 11 3.80 -0.45 1.07
CA GLY A 11 3.13 -0.60 2.35
C GLY A 11 3.35 -1.98 2.98
N ARG A 12 3.29 -3.03 2.16
CA ARG A 12 3.63 -4.40 2.56
C ARG A 12 5.08 -4.51 3.04
N ALA A 13 6.02 -3.95 2.30
CA ALA A 13 7.44 -4.00 2.66
C ALA A 13 7.71 -3.26 3.98
N ALA A 14 7.12 -2.07 4.18
CA ALA A 14 7.26 -1.29 5.40
C ALA A 14 6.73 -2.07 6.61
N LEU A 15 5.58 -2.72 6.45
CA LEU A 15 4.98 -3.51 7.50
C LEU A 15 5.85 -4.73 7.88
N LEU A 16 6.47 -5.39 6.89
CA LEU A 16 7.32 -6.54 7.15
C LEU A 16 8.70 -6.17 7.72
N GLU A 17 9.27 -5.05 7.29
CA GLU A 17 10.62 -4.63 7.67
C GLU A 17 10.63 -3.81 8.95
N TYR A 18 9.69 -2.88 9.09
CA TYR A 18 9.64 -1.89 10.17
C TYR A 18 8.46 -2.08 11.11
N GLY A 19 7.46 -2.89 10.74
CA GLY A 19 6.26 -3.07 11.55
C GLY A 19 5.30 -1.89 11.49
N CYS A 20 5.48 -0.94 10.56
CA CYS A 20 4.63 0.24 10.42
C CYS A 20 3.97 0.31 9.04
N LEU A 21 2.90 1.10 8.93
CA LEU A 21 2.19 1.33 7.67
C LEU A 21 2.67 2.63 7.01
N ILE A 22 2.83 2.64 5.69
CA ILE A 22 3.07 3.90 4.94
C ILE A 22 1.80 4.75 4.84
N THR A 23 0.63 4.09 4.88
CA THR A 23 -0.68 4.73 4.71
C THR A 23 -1.69 4.07 5.63
N GLY A 24 -2.65 4.82 6.15
CA GLY A 24 -3.81 4.29 6.88
C GLY A 24 -4.91 3.67 6.02
N ASP A 25 -4.64 3.44 4.74
CA ASP A 25 -5.63 2.85 3.84
C ASP A 25 -5.84 1.36 4.13
N ARG A 26 -7.04 0.87 3.83
CA ARG A 26 -7.35 -0.56 3.91
C ARG A 26 -6.88 -1.27 2.65
N TYR A 27 -6.31 -2.46 2.82
CA TYR A 27 -5.95 -3.32 1.71
C TYR A 27 -7.12 -4.22 1.32
N ILE A 28 -7.49 -4.23 0.04
CA ILE A 28 -8.60 -5.03 -0.50
C ILE A 28 -8.06 -6.08 -1.46
N ALA A 29 -8.52 -7.33 -1.29
CA ALA A 29 -8.18 -8.44 -2.16
C ALA A 29 -8.98 -8.38 -3.49
N MET A 30 -8.57 -7.55 -4.45
CA MET A 30 -9.27 -7.43 -5.74
C MET A 30 -8.88 -8.52 -6.76
N LYS A 31 -9.63 -8.58 -7.87
CA LYS A 31 -9.44 -9.52 -8.98
C LYS A 31 -8.02 -9.48 -9.55
N LEU A 32 -7.51 -8.28 -9.84
CA LEU A 32 -6.17 -8.09 -10.42
C LEU A 32 -5.09 -7.88 -9.35
N GLY A 33 -5.24 -8.53 -8.20
CA GLY A 33 -4.31 -8.42 -7.07
C GLY A 33 -4.83 -7.47 -5.98
N PRO A 34 -4.08 -7.31 -4.88
CA PRO A 34 -4.42 -6.42 -3.80
C PRO A 34 -4.30 -4.94 -4.22
N VAL A 35 -5.08 -4.07 -3.57
CA VAL A 35 -5.06 -2.61 -3.77
C VAL A 35 -5.34 -1.91 -2.45
N LEU A 36 -4.99 -0.62 -2.36
CA LEU A 36 -5.44 0.29 -1.31
C LEU A 36 -6.84 0.82 -1.67
N SER A 37 -7.80 0.74 -0.76
CA SER A 37 -9.23 1.02 -1.02
C SER A 37 -9.47 2.48 -1.41
N ASN A 38 -9.08 3.41 -0.56
CA ASN A 38 -9.33 4.84 -0.79
C ASN A 38 -8.55 5.32 -2.01
N VAL A 39 -7.29 4.91 -2.18
CA VAL A 39 -6.51 5.27 -3.38
C VAL A 39 -7.15 4.71 -4.65
N TYR A 40 -7.69 3.48 -4.61
CA TYR A 40 -8.41 2.91 -5.74
C TYR A 40 -9.62 3.76 -6.12
N ASP A 41 -10.42 4.19 -5.14
CA ASP A 41 -11.58 5.04 -5.36
C ASP A 41 -11.17 6.41 -5.93
N ARG A 42 -10.12 7.04 -5.39
CA ARG A 42 -9.55 8.29 -5.94
C ARG A 42 -9.09 8.17 -7.38
N ILE A 43 -8.42 7.07 -7.71
CA ILE A 43 -7.97 6.83 -9.10
C ILE A 43 -9.17 6.67 -10.04
N LYS A 44 -10.27 6.07 -9.56
CA LYS A 44 -11.49 5.87 -10.33
C LYS A 44 -12.26 7.18 -10.57
N GLU A 45 -12.17 8.14 -9.64
CA GLU A 45 -12.77 9.47 -9.76
C GLU A 45 -12.15 10.33 -10.88
N GLY A 46 -10.96 9.98 -11.38
CA GLY A 46 -10.31 10.67 -12.51
C GLY A 46 -9.32 11.78 -12.09
N GLU A 47 -9.35 12.16 -10.83
CA GLU A 47 -8.58 13.26 -10.25
C GLU A 47 -8.33 12.95 -8.77
N TRP A 48 -7.11 13.19 -8.31
CA TRP A 48 -6.75 13.08 -6.91
C TRP A 48 -5.92 14.29 -6.47
N GLY A 49 -6.55 15.12 -5.63
CA GLY A 49 -5.89 16.20 -4.89
C GLY A 49 -5.48 17.40 -5.75
N GLY A 50 -6.12 17.63 -6.90
CA GLY A 50 -5.75 18.64 -7.89
C GLY A 50 -4.41 18.38 -8.61
N ARG A 51 -3.79 17.22 -8.39
CA ARG A 51 -2.36 16.98 -8.71
C ARG A 51 -2.13 15.71 -9.50
N ILE A 52 -2.97 14.71 -9.32
CA ILE A 52 -2.87 13.46 -10.07
C ILE A 52 -4.11 13.37 -10.95
N ARG A 53 -3.90 13.33 -12.25
CA ARG A 53 -4.96 13.02 -13.22
C ARG A 53 -4.86 11.56 -13.62
N THR A 54 -5.99 10.87 -13.60
CA THR A 54 -6.08 9.48 -14.03
C THR A 54 -6.89 9.36 -15.31
N ILE A 55 -6.31 8.68 -16.30
CA ILE A 55 -7.02 8.29 -17.51
C ILE A 55 -7.08 6.78 -17.50
N LYS A 56 -8.28 6.23 -17.31
CA LYS A 56 -8.50 4.80 -17.01
C LYS A 56 -7.73 4.36 -15.77
N TYR A 57 -6.57 3.73 -15.97
CA TYR A 57 -5.74 3.15 -14.91
C TYR A 57 -4.33 3.75 -14.86
N ASP A 58 -4.05 4.73 -15.73
CA ASP A 58 -2.78 5.44 -15.77
C ASP A 58 -2.92 6.74 -15.00
N ALA A 59 -2.23 6.79 -13.86
CA ALA A 59 -2.10 8.00 -13.05
C ALA A 59 -0.92 8.82 -13.55
N ARG A 60 -1.11 10.12 -13.75
CA ARG A 60 -0.06 11.07 -14.11
C ARG A 60 -0.05 12.24 -13.14
N LEU A 61 1.13 12.61 -12.69
CA LEU A 61 1.35 13.86 -11.98
C LEU A 61 1.17 15.02 -12.96
N ILE A 62 0.28 15.95 -12.64
CA ILE A 62 -0.03 17.15 -13.43
C ILE A 62 0.20 18.45 -12.66
N GLY A 63 0.46 18.37 -11.36
CA GLY A 63 0.78 19.49 -10.49
C GLY A 63 2.23 19.45 -9.99
N PRO A 64 2.65 20.44 -9.19
CA PRO A 64 3.95 20.42 -8.55
C PRO A 64 4.05 19.22 -7.61
N GLU A 65 5.26 18.67 -7.51
CA GLU A 65 5.60 17.65 -6.54
C GLU A 65 5.36 18.18 -5.12
N LEU A 66 4.88 17.30 -4.24
CA LEU A 66 4.79 17.59 -2.81
C LEU A 66 5.86 16.80 -2.11
N THR A 67 6.67 17.49 -1.31
CA THR A 67 7.31 16.88 -0.16
C THR A 67 6.23 16.78 0.92
N GLY A 68 5.51 15.65 0.94
CA GLY A 68 4.55 15.32 2.00
C GLY A 68 5.25 14.97 3.31
N PRO A 69 4.50 14.71 4.40
CA PRO A 69 5.05 14.37 5.72
C PRO A 69 5.68 12.98 5.81
N LEU A 70 5.99 12.34 4.66
CA LEU A 70 6.56 11.00 4.62
C LEU A 70 7.95 11.01 5.26
N SER A 71 8.20 10.02 6.12
CA SER A 71 9.53 9.80 6.70
C SER A 71 10.55 9.48 5.60
N GLU A 72 11.82 9.80 5.83
CA GLU A 72 12.90 9.47 4.88
C GLU A 72 12.97 7.95 4.60
N ALA A 73 12.72 7.12 5.62
CA ALA A 73 12.64 5.66 5.46
C ALA A 73 11.50 5.27 4.51
N GLY A 74 10.32 5.87 4.66
CA GLY A 74 9.19 5.65 3.76
C GLY A 74 9.47 6.06 2.32
N VAL A 75 10.12 7.22 2.11
CA VAL A 75 10.53 7.68 0.78
C VAL A 75 11.54 6.73 0.15
N ASN A 76 12.57 6.32 0.89
CA ASN A 76 13.59 5.39 0.41
C ASN A 76 12.98 4.05 -0.01
N LEU A 77 12.06 3.52 0.79
CA LEU A 77 11.38 2.26 0.51
C LEU A 77 10.46 2.36 -0.72
N LEU A 78 9.76 3.47 -0.90
CA LEU A 78 8.99 3.75 -2.13
C LEU A 78 9.90 3.73 -3.36
N ASP A 79 11.08 4.36 -3.27
CA ASP A 79 12.08 4.36 -4.35
C ASP A 79 12.66 2.98 -4.62
N GLU A 80 12.92 2.17 -3.59
CA GLU A 80 13.43 0.81 -3.73
C GLU A 80 12.42 -0.11 -4.42
N VAL A 81 11.16 -0.07 -4.00
CA VAL A 81 10.08 -0.84 -4.64
C VAL A 81 9.86 -0.39 -6.08
N SER A 82 9.89 0.93 -6.33
CA SER A 82 9.78 1.49 -7.68
C SER A 82 10.92 1.00 -8.58
N ARG A 83 12.16 1.00 -8.09
CA ARG A 83 13.35 0.47 -8.79
C ARG A 83 13.24 -1.04 -9.04
N PHE A 84 12.85 -1.82 -8.04
CA PHE A 84 12.64 -3.27 -8.17
C PHE A 84 11.62 -3.60 -9.28
N CYS A 85 10.55 -2.81 -9.34
CA CYS A 85 9.47 -2.97 -10.31
C CYS A 85 9.69 -2.24 -11.64
N GLN A 86 10.87 -1.65 -11.89
CA GLN A 86 11.08 -0.73 -13.01
C GLN A 86 10.78 -1.37 -14.38
N THR A 87 11.16 -2.63 -14.57
CA THR A 87 10.98 -3.38 -15.82
C THR A 87 9.64 -4.11 -15.93
N TYR A 88 8.83 -4.10 -14.88
CA TYR A 88 7.57 -4.85 -14.83
C TYR A 88 6.47 -4.05 -15.53
N ASP A 89 5.72 -4.67 -16.43
CA ASP A 89 4.50 -4.08 -16.96
C ASP A 89 3.30 -4.29 -16.00
N HIS A 90 2.10 -3.85 -16.40
CA HIS A 90 0.92 -3.98 -15.56
C HIS A 90 0.47 -5.43 -15.32
N TRP A 91 0.79 -6.35 -16.23
CA TRP A 91 0.49 -7.77 -16.08
C TRP A 91 1.52 -8.43 -15.16
N ASN A 92 2.81 -8.17 -15.36
CA ASN A 92 3.86 -8.68 -14.47
C ASN A 92 3.62 -8.26 -13.01
N LEU A 93 3.19 -7.01 -12.77
CA LEU A 93 2.84 -6.56 -11.42
C LEU A 93 1.58 -7.25 -10.87
N SER A 94 0.59 -7.54 -11.73
CA SER A 94 -0.58 -8.32 -11.30
C SER A 94 -0.15 -9.71 -10.86
N ASP A 95 0.60 -10.41 -11.72
CA ASP A 95 1.08 -11.78 -11.50
C ASP A 95 1.93 -11.85 -10.22
N LEU A 96 2.90 -10.94 -10.06
CA LEU A 96 3.72 -10.82 -8.86
C LEU A 96 2.85 -10.70 -7.60
N THR A 97 1.82 -9.86 -7.63
CA THR A 97 0.95 -9.70 -6.45
C THR A 97 -0.06 -10.82 -6.25
N HIS A 98 -0.26 -11.70 -7.23
CA HIS A 98 -1.07 -12.92 -7.10
C HIS A 98 -0.32 -14.06 -6.41
N GLU A 99 1.01 -14.03 -6.43
CA GLU A 99 1.86 -14.99 -5.71
C GLU A 99 1.86 -14.77 -4.19
N LEU A 100 1.32 -13.65 -3.72
CA LEU A 100 1.30 -13.29 -2.31
C LEU A 100 0.24 -14.11 -1.54
N PRO A 101 0.62 -14.79 -0.44
CA PRO A 101 -0.28 -15.64 0.33
C PRO A 101 -1.45 -14.86 0.91
N GLU A 102 -1.21 -13.64 1.42
CA GLU A 102 -2.25 -12.80 2.00
C GLU A 102 -3.32 -12.41 0.99
N TRP A 103 -2.95 -12.31 -0.29
CA TRP A 103 -3.91 -12.13 -1.35
C TRP A 103 -4.68 -13.43 -1.53
N GLY A 104 -4.01 -14.54 -1.85
CA GLY A 104 -4.66 -15.81 -2.20
C GLY A 104 -5.61 -16.37 -1.12
N GLU A 105 -5.28 -16.16 0.15
CA GLU A 105 -6.06 -16.64 1.29
C GLU A 105 -7.26 -15.74 1.62
N THR A 106 -7.31 -14.53 1.07
CA THR A 106 -8.40 -13.57 1.30
C THR A 106 -9.48 -13.74 0.23
N PRO A 107 -10.77 -13.89 0.60
CA PRO A 107 -11.84 -13.88 -0.38
C PRO A 107 -11.83 -12.59 -1.20
N ARG A 108 -12.20 -12.67 -2.48
CA ARG A 108 -12.20 -11.50 -3.35
C ARG A 108 -13.10 -10.40 -2.82
N ASN A 109 -12.67 -9.15 -2.95
CA ASN A 109 -13.36 -7.94 -2.49
C ASN A 109 -13.57 -7.86 -0.97
N GLN A 110 -12.77 -8.58 -0.20
CA GLN A 110 -12.69 -8.44 1.26
C GLN A 110 -11.40 -7.73 1.67
N ASP A 111 -11.41 -7.18 2.88
CA ASP A 111 -10.24 -6.61 3.51
C ASP A 111 -9.17 -7.68 3.75
N ILE A 112 -7.92 -7.36 3.43
CA ILE A 112 -6.73 -8.14 3.78
C ILE A 112 -6.27 -7.63 5.15
N PRO A 113 -6.37 -8.43 6.22
CA PRO A 113 -5.88 -8.02 7.52
C PRO A 113 -4.36 -7.82 7.50
N VAL A 114 -3.87 -6.82 8.24
CA VAL A 114 -2.44 -6.54 8.44
C VAL A 114 -1.73 -7.77 9.04
N GLU A 115 -2.39 -8.46 9.96
CA GLU A 115 -1.93 -9.70 10.58
C GLU A 115 -1.62 -10.78 9.54
N ARG A 116 -2.41 -10.83 8.46
CA ARG A 116 -2.22 -11.81 7.39
C ARG A 116 -0.96 -11.55 6.58
N ILE A 117 -0.58 -10.28 6.43
CA ILE A 117 0.71 -9.92 5.82
C ILE A 117 1.83 -10.36 6.77
N LEU A 118 1.69 -10.06 8.06
CA LEU A 118 2.68 -10.37 9.09
C LEU A 118 2.86 -11.89 9.35
N ASP A 119 1.84 -12.72 9.08
CA ASP A 119 1.92 -14.18 9.16
C ASP A 119 3.09 -14.75 8.31
N THR A 120 3.51 -14.02 7.27
CA THR A 120 4.66 -14.40 6.44
C THR A 120 6.01 -14.37 7.17
N LEU A 121 6.11 -13.64 8.30
CA LEU A 121 7.33 -13.53 9.11
C LEU A 121 7.58 -14.75 10.02
N ARG A 122 6.65 -15.72 10.08
CA ARG A 122 6.73 -16.93 10.94
C ARG A 122 6.95 -16.61 12.43
N LYS A 123 6.46 -15.46 12.90
CA LYS A 123 6.44 -15.06 14.31
C LYS A 123 5.27 -15.70 15.07
N SER A 124 5.25 -15.59 16.39
CA SER A 124 4.12 -16.05 17.19
C SER A 124 2.87 -15.19 16.95
N SER A 125 1.68 -15.78 17.15
CA SER A 125 0.41 -15.03 17.00
C SER A 125 0.28 -13.86 17.97
N LYS A 126 1.02 -13.86 19.09
CA LYS A 126 1.05 -12.74 20.03
C LYS A 126 1.84 -11.57 19.43
N GLU A 127 3.06 -11.82 18.96
CA GLU A 127 3.90 -10.79 18.34
C GLU A 127 3.24 -10.18 17.11
N ILE A 128 2.57 -11.00 16.29
CA ILE A 128 1.85 -10.52 15.10
C ILE A 128 0.74 -9.53 15.48
N LYS A 129 -0.02 -9.82 16.55
CA LYS A 129 -1.08 -8.93 17.03
C LYS A 129 -0.52 -7.64 17.59
N GLU A 130 0.53 -7.73 18.41
CA GLU A 130 1.20 -6.55 18.99
C GLU A 130 1.71 -5.62 17.89
N THR A 131 2.44 -6.14 16.89
CA THR A 131 2.89 -5.34 15.74
C THR A 131 1.72 -4.76 14.94
N ALA A 132 0.65 -5.52 14.72
CA ALA A 132 -0.51 -5.03 13.97
C ALA A 132 -1.29 -3.92 14.73
N GLU A 133 -1.35 -3.99 16.06
CA GLU A 133 -1.95 -2.96 16.91
C GLU A 133 -1.08 -1.69 16.90
N GLU A 134 0.22 -1.82 17.14
CA GLU A 134 1.18 -0.71 17.09
C GLU A 134 1.13 0.03 15.74
N ALA A 135 1.15 -0.71 14.63
CA ALA A 135 1.09 -0.13 13.28
C ALA A 135 -0.18 0.70 13.04
N ARG A 136 -1.32 0.25 13.59
CA ARG A 136 -2.61 0.95 13.46
C ARG A 136 -2.66 2.19 14.36
N ASP A 137 -2.14 2.09 15.57
CA ASP A 137 -2.11 3.19 16.53
C ASP A 137 -1.22 4.33 16.03
N GLU A 138 -0.04 4.02 15.47
CA GLU A 138 0.86 5.01 14.87
C GLU A 138 0.17 5.75 13.72
N THR A 139 -0.49 5.00 12.83
CA THR A 139 -1.20 5.59 11.70
C THR A 139 -2.39 6.47 12.13
N PHE A 140 -3.15 6.02 13.13
CA PHE A 140 -4.24 6.80 13.71
C PHE A 140 -3.72 8.09 14.36
N PHE A 141 -2.59 8.02 15.06
CA PHE A 141 -1.95 9.19 15.65
C PHE A 141 -1.53 10.19 14.58
N GLU A 142 -0.88 9.73 13.50
CA GLU A 142 -0.53 10.61 12.39
C GLU A 142 -1.78 11.26 11.78
N GLU A 143 -2.83 10.52 11.48
CA GLU A 143 -4.07 11.07 10.89
C GLU A 143 -4.72 12.14 11.78
N VAL A 144 -4.77 11.93 13.10
CA VAL A 144 -5.41 12.87 14.03
C VAL A 144 -4.57 14.14 14.23
N PHE A 145 -3.24 14.04 14.23
CA PHE A 145 -2.36 15.13 14.67
C PHE A 145 -1.56 15.80 13.53
N SER A 146 -1.66 15.33 12.28
CA SER A 146 -0.98 15.96 11.13
C SER A 146 -1.75 17.09 10.45
N ASP A 147 -3.01 17.33 10.84
CA ASP A 147 -3.87 18.44 10.35
C ASP A 147 -3.86 19.70 11.28
N SER A 148 -2.89 19.83 12.20
CA SER A 148 -2.75 20.98 13.13
C SER A 148 -1.56 21.90 12.85
#